data_AF-A0A838EWC2-F1
#
_entry.id   AF-A0A838EWC2-F1
#
_cell.length_a   1.000
_cell.length_b   1.000
_cell.length_c   1.000
_cell.angle_alpha   90.00
_cell.angle_beta   90.00
_cell.angle_gamma   90.00
#
_symmetry.space_group_name_H-M   'P 1'
#
loop_
_entity.id
_entity.type
_entity.pdbx_description
1 polymer ?
#
loop_
_entity_poly.entity_id
_entity_poly.type
_entity_poly.pdbx_seq_one_letter_code
_entity_poly.pdbx_strand_id
1 'polypeptide(L)'
;MQQQIELEGTKTSRGAKRYYVNFPFAEPFSDPTFFEDPDIVAIVEQLAGKDFVMCQLASDTPMHGSDFQEIHRDCPALFPETGTETPMYQLALNFPLVDVNPENGPLEIIRGTH
;
A
#
# COMPACT_ATOMS: atom_id res chain seq x y z
N MET A 1 -16.75 6.17 1.07
CA MET A 1 -16.15 6.37 -0.27
C MET A 1 -16.36 7.78 -0.80
N GLN A 2 -17.59 8.25 -1.04
CA GLN A 2 -17.88 9.61 -1.55
C GLN A 2 -17.13 10.73 -0.80
N GLN A 3 -17.20 10.69 0.53
CA GLN A 3 -16.55 11.67 1.40
C GLN A 3 -15.01 11.64 1.31
N GLN A 4 -14.40 10.47 1.07
CA GLN A 4 -12.95 10.36 0.90
C GLN A 4 -12.49 10.76 -0.50
N ILE A 5 -13.34 10.54 -1.52
CA ILE A 5 -13.13 11.09 -2.86
C ILE A 5 -13.12 12.63 -2.81
N GLU A 6 -14.04 13.23 -2.05
CA GLU A 6 -14.08 14.68 -1.84
C GLU A 6 -12.85 15.20 -1.06
N LEU A 7 -12.40 14.47 -0.03
CA LEU A 7 -11.22 14.82 0.78
C LEU A 7 -9.90 14.68 0.01
N GLU A 8 -9.77 13.66 -0.83
CA GLU A 8 -8.63 13.49 -1.74
C GLU A 8 -8.66 14.52 -2.88
N GLY A 9 -9.86 14.97 -3.27
CA GLY A 9 -10.06 16.14 -4.13
C GLY A 9 -9.30 16.04 -5.45
N THR A 10 -8.42 17.02 -5.70
CA THR A 10 -7.55 17.10 -6.89
C THR A 10 -6.10 16.72 -6.62
N LYS A 11 -5.79 16.03 -5.50
CA LYS A 11 -4.40 15.64 -5.20
C LYS A 11 -3.87 14.77 -6.34
N THR A 12 -2.87 15.28 -7.06
CA THR A 12 -2.44 14.78 -8.36
C THR A 12 -1.36 13.70 -8.28
N SER A 13 -0.77 13.44 -7.11
CA SER A 13 0.41 12.59 -6.99
C SER A 13 0.18 11.14 -7.39
N ARG A 14 -1.08 10.69 -7.44
CA ARG A 14 -1.45 9.31 -7.80
C ARG A 14 -2.04 9.17 -9.20
N GLY A 15 -2.34 10.28 -9.90
CA GLY A 15 -2.98 10.28 -11.21
C GLY A 15 -4.51 10.43 -11.16
N ALA A 16 -5.10 10.68 -12.33
CA ALA A 16 -6.53 10.97 -12.44
C ALA A 16 -7.39 9.75 -12.08
N LYS A 17 -8.49 10.00 -11.35
CA LYS A 17 -9.47 8.97 -10.94
C LYS A 17 -8.88 7.82 -10.11
N ARG A 18 -7.82 8.09 -9.34
CA ARG A 18 -7.22 7.16 -8.39
C ARG A 18 -7.31 7.77 -7.00
N TYR A 19 -7.80 7.01 -6.04
CA TYR A 19 -8.06 7.51 -4.69
C TYR A 19 -7.37 6.64 -3.66
N TYR A 20 -6.74 7.29 -2.68
CA TYR A 20 -6.18 6.62 -1.51
C TYR A 20 -7.13 6.81 -0.34
N VAL A 21 -7.86 5.75 -0.01
CA VAL A 21 -8.93 5.80 0.98
C VAL A 21 -8.40 5.26 2.30
N ASN A 22 -8.07 6.16 3.23
CA ASN A 22 -7.70 5.76 4.58
C ASN A 22 -8.90 5.15 5.31
N PHE A 23 -8.68 4.00 5.96
CA PHE A 23 -9.68 3.39 6.84
C PHE A 23 -9.40 3.78 8.29
N PRO A 24 -10.45 3.93 9.12
CA PRO A 24 -10.26 4.13 10.55
C PRO A 24 -9.75 2.83 11.19
N PHE A 25 -8.93 2.95 12.23
CA PHE A 25 -8.63 1.83 13.13
C PHE A 25 -9.81 1.60 14.08
N ALA A 26 -10.96 1.24 13.52
CA ALA A 26 -12.19 0.97 14.23
C ALA A 26 -13.05 -0.01 13.43
N GLU A 27 -13.93 -0.73 14.13
CA GLU A 27 -14.85 -1.69 13.53
C GLU A 27 -15.66 -1.05 12.39
N PRO A 28 -15.85 -1.76 11.25
CA PRO A 28 -15.45 -3.14 10.97
C PRO A 28 -14.03 -3.29 10.39
N PHE A 29 -13.26 -2.20 10.27
CA PHE A 29 -11.95 -2.21 9.61
C PHE A 29 -10.79 -2.58 10.54
N SER A 30 -11.05 -2.78 11.84
CA SER A 30 -10.07 -3.19 12.85
C SER A 30 -10.14 -4.68 13.22
N ASP A 31 -10.67 -5.52 12.33
CA ASP A 31 -10.82 -6.96 12.62
C ASP A 31 -9.44 -7.60 12.86
N PRO A 32 -9.16 -8.12 14.07
CA PRO A 32 -7.85 -8.69 14.38
C PRO A 32 -7.57 -9.94 13.55
N THR A 33 -8.58 -10.65 13.04
CA THR A 33 -8.36 -11.82 12.19
C THR A 33 -7.67 -11.48 10.88
N PHE A 34 -7.64 -10.20 10.49
CA PHE A 34 -6.95 -9.74 9.30
C PHE A 34 -5.51 -9.25 9.60
N PHE A 35 -5.31 -8.46 10.66
CA PHE A 35 -4.01 -7.87 10.98
C PHE A 35 -3.12 -8.74 11.88
N GLU A 36 -3.73 -9.63 12.66
CA GLU A 36 -3.08 -10.53 13.61
C GLU A 36 -3.10 -11.98 13.12
N ASP A 37 -3.26 -12.20 11.81
CA ASP A 37 -3.10 -13.51 11.21
C ASP A 37 -1.69 -14.06 11.55
N PRO A 38 -1.60 -15.28 12.12
CA PRO A 38 -0.35 -15.78 12.67
C PRO A 38 0.73 -16.00 11.61
N ASP A 39 0.34 -16.32 10.37
CA ASP A 39 1.30 -16.52 9.28
C ASP A 39 1.83 -15.17 8.79
N ILE A 40 0.95 -14.18 8.65
CA ILE A 40 1.35 -12.80 8.31
C ILE A 40 2.30 -12.24 9.36
N VAL A 41 1.94 -12.33 10.64
CA VAL A 41 2.78 -11.85 11.75
C VAL A 41 4.14 -12.55 11.73
N ALA A 42 4.20 -13.88 11.55
CA ALA A 42 5.46 -14.61 11.52
C ALA A 42 6.37 -14.21 10.34
N ILE A 43 5.79 -13.84 9.19
CA ILE A 43 6.54 -13.32 8.04
C ILE A 43 7.08 -11.92 8.33
N VAL A 44 6.23 -11.02 8.86
CA VAL A 44 6.62 -9.65 9.17
C VAL A 44 7.69 -9.62 10.24
N GLU A 45 7.58 -10.41 11.31
CA GLU A 45 8.59 -10.48 12.37
C GLU A 45 9.96 -10.92 11.85
N GLN A 46 10.02 -11.83 10.88
CA GLN A 46 11.26 -12.27 10.27
C GLN A 46 11.91 -11.19 9.40
N LEU A 47 11.11 -10.31 8.80
CA LEU A 47 11.58 -9.28 7.87
C LEU A 47 11.89 -7.95 8.55
N ALA A 48 11.01 -7.49 9.44
CA ALA A 48 11.04 -6.18 10.09
C ALA A 48 11.44 -6.23 11.58
N GLY A 49 11.54 -7.43 12.16
CA GLY A 49 11.77 -7.63 13.59
C GLY A 49 10.48 -7.66 14.41
N LYS A 50 10.60 -7.95 15.71
CA LYS A 50 9.45 -8.17 16.61
C LYS A 50 8.69 -6.91 17.03
N ASP A 51 9.31 -5.74 16.87
CA ASP A 51 8.75 -4.45 17.28
C ASP A 51 8.17 -3.69 16.08
N PHE A 52 7.64 -4.41 15.09
CA PHE A 52 7.01 -3.79 13.93
C PHE A 52 5.71 -3.08 14.33
N VAL A 53 5.33 -2.05 13.58
CA VAL A 53 4.11 -1.28 13.82
C VAL A 53 3.38 -1.07 12.51
N MET A 54 2.07 -1.36 12.50
CA MET A 54 1.21 -0.96 11.39
C MET A 54 1.00 0.55 11.45
N CYS A 55 1.59 1.28 10.51
CA CYS A 55 1.51 2.73 10.43
C CYS A 55 0.46 3.26 9.43
N GLN A 56 -0.05 2.39 8.55
CA GLN A 56 -0.99 2.76 7.50
C GLN A 56 -2.03 1.65 7.28
N LEU A 57 -3.29 2.05 7.12
CA LEU A 57 -4.38 1.19 6.71
C LEU A 57 -5.27 1.94 5.72
N ALA A 58 -5.25 1.52 4.47
CA ALA A 58 -5.96 2.20 3.40
C ALA A 58 -6.23 1.25 2.22
N SER A 59 -7.04 1.72 1.29
CA SER A 59 -7.20 1.11 -0.03
C SER A 59 -6.72 2.05 -1.13
N ASP A 60 -5.91 1.52 -2.03
CA ASP A 60 -5.70 2.08 -3.36
C ASP A 60 -6.88 1.71 -4.26
N THR A 61 -7.71 2.70 -4.60
CA THR A 61 -8.93 2.50 -5.38
C THR A 61 -8.82 3.21 -6.74
N PRO A 62 -8.33 2.53 -7.79
CA PRO A 62 -8.43 3.02 -9.16
C PRO A 62 -9.87 2.90 -9.66
N MET A 63 -10.41 3.98 -10.24
CA MET A 63 -11.75 3.99 -10.84
C MET A 63 -11.67 3.74 -12.34
N HIS A 64 -12.81 3.35 -12.93
CA HIS A 64 -12.89 3.11 -14.36
C HIS A 64 -12.39 4.31 -15.20
N GLY A 65 -11.47 4.02 -16.12
CA GLY A 65 -10.78 5.01 -16.95
C GLY A 65 -9.69 5.81 -16.22
N SER A 66 -9.16 5.33 -15.10
CA SER A 66 -7.86 5.75 -14.57
C SER A 66 -6.73 5.26 -15.47
N ASP A 67 -5.61 5.97 -15.48
CA ASP A 67 -4.41 5.56 -16.20
C ASP A 67 -3.45 4.75 -15.30
N PHE A 68 -2.42 4.18 -15.92
CA PHE A 68 -1.32 3.53 -15.20
C PHE A 68 -0.47 4.57 -14.45
N GLN A 69 0.13 4.16 -13.33
CA GLN A 69 1.09 5.01 -12.61
C GLN A 69 2.49 4.83 -13.19
N GLU A 70 3.29 5.89 -13.13
CA GLU A 70 4.72 5.81 -13.38
C GLU A 70 5.38 4.83 -12.38
N ILE A 71 6.47 4.19 -12.81
CA ILE A 71 7.24 3.30 -11.94
C ILE A 71 7.82 4.11 -10.78
N HIS A 72 7.55 3.67 -9.54
CA HIS A 72 8.02 4.33 -8.33
C HIS A 72 8.24 3.34 -7.19
N ARG A 73 8.88 3.82 -6.11
CA ARG A 73 8.90 3.17 -4.79
C ARG A 73 7.93 3.93 -3.88
N ASP A 74 7.18 3.21 -3.06
CA ASP A 74 6.26 3.83 -2.08
C ASP A 74 7.00 4.69 -1.07
N CYS A 75 8.25 4.32 -0.77
CA CYS A 75 9.10 5.02 0.18
C CYS A 75 10.44 5.40 -0.48
N PRO A 76 10.91 6.64 -0.25
CA PRO A 76 12.21 7.08 -0.74
C PRO A 76 13.34 6.44 0.08
N ALA A 77 14.54 6.28 -0.48
CA ALA A 77 15.70 5.82 0.28
C ALA A 77 15.95 6.69 1.53
N LEU A 78 16.36 6.07 2.64
CA LEU A 78 16.64 6.77 3.90
C LEU A 78 17.85 7.70 3.80
N PHE A 79 18.87 7.30 3.05
CA PHE A 79 20.15 8.01 2.89
C PHE A 79 20.51 8.17 1.40
N PRO A 80 19.70 8.91 0.63
CA PRO A 80 19.86 9.00 -0.83
C PRO A 80 21.23 9.56 -1.25
N GLU A 81 21.85 10.40 -0.42
CA GLU A 81 23.18 10.96 -0.63
C GLU A 81 24.30 9.92 -0.65
N THR A 82 24.08 8.74 -0.04
CA THR A 82 25.07 7.66 0.01
C THR A 82 25.02 6.74 -1.21
N GLY A 83 23.92 6.78 -1.97
CA GLY A 83 23.65 5.85 -3.07
C GLY A 83 23.62 4.36 -2.65
N THR A 84 23.58 4.08 -1.35
CA THR A 84 23.65 2.72 -0.80
C THR A 84 22.26 2.29 -0.33
N GLU A 85 21.85 1.08 -0.68
CA GLU A 85 20.60 0.49 -0.20
C GLU A 85 20.72 0.13 1.29
N THR A 86 19.63 0.33 2.03
CA THR A 86 19.51 -0.07 3.42
C THR A 86 18.75 -1.39 3.54
N PRO A 87 18.85 -2.10 4.67
CA PRO A 87 17.83 -3.09 5.02
C PRO A 87 16.43 -2.48 4.91
N MET A 88 15.45 -3.33 4.64
CA MET A 88 14.05 -2.92 4.59
C MET A 88 13.63 -2.29 5.92
N TYR A 89 12.97 -1.14 5.85
CA TYR A 89 12.42 -0.43 7.01
C TYR A 89 10.91 -0.18 6.89
N GLN A 90 10.31 -0.47 5.73
CA GLN A 90 8.88 -0.39 5.49
C GLN A 90 8.45 -1.53 4.57
N LEU A 91 7.34 -2.18 4.92
CA LEU A 91 6.73 -3.27 4.18
C LEU A 91 5.28 -2.91 3.86
N ALA A 92 4.91 -3.01 2.58
CA ALA A 92 3.52 -2.91 2.15
C ALA A 92 2.90 -4.31 2.06
N LEU A 93 1.77 -4.52 2.74
CA LEU A 93 0.94 -5.72 2.63
C LEU A 93 -0.34 -5.35 1.89
N ASN A 94 -0.50 -5.87 0.68
CA ASN A 94 -1.63 -5.54 -0.19
C ASN A 94 -2.55 -6.76 -0.37
N PHE A 95 -3.83 -6.57 -0.09
CA PHE A 95 -4.86 -7.57 -0.29
C PHE A 95 -5.80 -7.11 -1.40
N PRO A 96 -5.99 -7.90 -2.47
CA PRO A 96 -6.98 -7.57 -3.47
C PRO A 96 -8.39 -7.70 -2.86
N LEU A 97 -9.17 -6.62 -2.95
CA LEU A 97 -10.57 -6.59 -2.48
C LEU A 97 -11.57 -7.03 -3.55
N VAL A 98 -11.09 -7.32 -4.76
CA VAL A 98 -11.84 -7.80 -5.93
C VAL A 98 -10.97 -8.81 -6.68
N ASP A 99 -11.59 -9.63 -7.53
CA ASP A 99 -10.85 -10.53 -8.42
C ASP A 99 -9.92 -9.73 -9.35
N VAL A 100 -8.62 -10.02 -9.28
CA VAL A 100 -7.61 -9.35 -10.11
C VAL A 100 -7.46 -10.09 -11.43
N ASN A 101 -7.58 -9.37 -12.54
CA ASN A 101 -7.43 -9.92 -13.88
C ASN A 101 -6.80 -8.87 -14.83
N PRO A 102 -6.32 -9.26 -16.02
CA PRO A 102 -5.65 -8.32 -16.92
C PRO A 102 -6.49 -7.11 -17.35
N GLU A 103 -7.82 -7.18 -17.26
CA GLU A 103 -8.72 -6.10 -17.69
C GLU A 103 -8.90 -5.00 -16.64
N ASN A 104 -8.64 -5.30 -15.35
CA ASN A 104 -8.80 -4.33 -14.26
C ASN A 104 -7.49 -3.74 -13.72
N GLY A 105 -6.38 -3.93 -14.45
CA GLY A 105 -5.09 -3.28 -14.16
C GLY A 105 -4.41 -3.86 -12.92
N PRO A 106 -3.87 -5.09 -13.00
CA PRO A 106 -3.13 -5.70 -11.89
C PRO A 106 -1.92 -4.85 -11.49
N LEU A 107 -1.50 -4.94 -10.22
CA LEU A 107 -0.25 -4.34 -9.76
C LEU A 107 0.94 -4.94 -10.53
N GLU A 108 1.78 -4.08 -11.09
CA GLU A 108 3.03 -4.45 -11.74
C GLU A 108 4.22 -4.20 -10.82
N ILE A 109 5.14 -5.16 -10.72
CA ILE A 109 6.34 -5.08 -9.88
C ILE A 109 7.56 -5.48 -10.71
N ILE A 110 8.63 -4.70 -10.59
CA ILE A 110 9.94 -5.03 -11.15
C ILE A 110 10.72 -5.83 -10.11
N ARG A 111 11.13 -7.05 -10.46
CA ARG A 111 11.86 -7.93 -9.53
C ARG A 111 13.28 -7.41 -9.31
N GLY A 112 13.72 -7.40 -8.05
CA GLY A 112 15.10 -7.05 -7.68
C GLY A 112 15.39 -5.56 -7.53
N THR A 113 14.36 -4.70 -7.48
CA THR A 113 14.49 -3.25 -7.26
C THR A 113 14.13 -2.81 -5.84
N HIS A 114 14.02 -3.76 -4.90
CA HIS A 114 13.72 -3.49 -3.49
C HIS A 114 14.96 -2.99 -2.75
#